data_AF-A4ICE0-F1
#
_entry.id   AF-A4ICE0-F1
#
_cell.length_a   1.000
_cell.length_b   1.000
_cell.length_c   1.000
_cell.angle_alpha   90.00
_cell.angle_beta   90.00
_cell.angle_gamma   90.00
#
_symmetry.space_group_name_H-M   'P 1'
#
loop_
_entity.id
_entity.type
_entity.pdbx_description
1 polymer ?
#
loop_
_entity_poly.entity_id
_entity_poly.type
_entity_poly.pdbx_seq_one_letter_code
_entity_poly.pdbx_strand_id
1 'polypeptide(L)'
;MNVVSVQVVSPRHSFCGVAEHTACSLSNHRGTIYLCDSCLCTFAHAGHLQQHLQRCSNAFWIPGDEIYRDEERRLCVFVLDGRKPHCAAMARRICLLSKLFLIDKVTLDDVHFFSFNALFEVDDEGFHFVGYFSKEWMSSSSCVNTLSCVMVLPPFRSKGYGSFLVRLSYEIARLEGMVGTPERPLSKSGNALFRKVWREEVLLAVFALSEQGSPVTLGELSKVSSLIVEDVLVALQDLNVLFSVGKQGPLLVVNASEKLELLKRRLAAEKLYWTSAPS
;
A
#
# COMPACT_ATOMS: atom_id res chain seq x y z
N MET A 1 15.68 7.55 22.48
CA MET A 1 15.97 8.54 21.42
C MET A 1 14.97 9.68 21.58
N ASN A 2 15.40 10.94 21.44
CA ASN A 2 14.50 12.09 21.56
C ASN A 2 13.62 12.17 20.32
N VAL A 3 12.43 11.61 20.46
CA VAL A 3 11.40 11.63 19.43
C VAL A 3 10.68 12.97 19.51
N VAL A 4 10.67 13.73 18.41
CA VAL A 4 10.04 15.06 18.36
C VAL A 4 8.77 15.01 17.53
N SER A 5 7.68 15.55 18.07
CA SER A 5 6.44 15.74 17.30
C SER A 5 6.67 16.79 16.22
N VAL A 6 6.29 16.47 14.99
CA VAL A 6 6.43 17.36 13.84
C VAL A 6 5.07 17.60 13.20
N GLN A 7 4.72 18.86 13.01
CA GLN A 7 3.53 19.25 12.27
C GLN A 7 3.85 19.29 10.77
N VAL A 8 3.10 18.53 9.98
CA VAL A 8 3.16 18.55 8.52
C VAL A 8 1.95 19.34 8.00
N VAL A 9 2.21 20.39 7.24
CA VAL A 9 1.19 21.26 6.65
C VAL A 9 1.28 21.19 5.13
N SER A 10 0.25 20.65 4.50
CA SER A 10 0.08 20.65 3.05
C SER A 10 -0.98 21.68 2.63
N PRO A 11 -1.21 21.90 1.32
CA PRO A 11 -2.24 22.85 0.86
C PRO A 11 -3.64 22.53 1.41
N ARG A 12 -3.96 21.24 1.56
CA ARG A 12 -5.32 20.76 1.88
C ARG A 12 -5.44 20.17 3.28
N HIS A 13 -4.34 19.81 3.93
CA HIS A 13 -4.36 19.09 5.20
C HIS A 13 -3.26 19.54 6.16
N SER A 14 -3.53 19.45 7.47
CA SER A 14 -2.52 19.57 8.53
C SER A 14 -2.59 18.33 9.41
N PHE A 15 -1.45 17.70 9.69
CA PHE A 15 -1.37 16.46 10.46
C PHE A 15 -0.04 16.33 11.19
N CYS A 16 0.01 15.46 12.20
CA CYS A 16 1.21 15.25 13.01
C CYS A 16 1.94 13.97 12.60
N GLY A 17 3.26 14.07 12.54
CA GLY A 17 4.20 12.97 12.43
C GLY A 17 5.22 13.00 13.56
N VAL A 18 6.16 12.07 13.49
CA VAL A 18 7.11 11.81 14.55
C VAL A 18 8.50 11.76 13.93
N ALA A 19 9.35 12.75 14.21
CA ALA A 19 10.71 12.79 13.67
C ALA A 19 11.73 12.21 14.65
N GLU A 20 12.54 11.29 14.14
CA GLU A 20 13.86 10.95 14.68
C GLU A 20 14.92 11.91 14.12
N HIS A 21 16.14 11.87 14.65
CA HIS A 21 17.25 12.74 14.25
C HIS A 21 17.46 12.85 12.73
N THR A 22 17.22 11.78 11.97
CA THR A 22 17.35 11.76 10.50
C THR A 22 16.29 12.59 9.76
N ALA A 23 15.09 12.75 10.32
CA ALA A 23 14.02 13.54 9.73
C ALA A 23 13.95 14.98 10.29
N CYS A 24 14.70 15.30 11.35
CA CYS A 24 14.79 16.64 11.91
C CYS A 24 15.32 17.68 10.92
N SER A 25 16.07 17.28 9.88
CA SER A 25 16.54 18.20 8.84
C SER A 25 15.41 18.78 7.98
N LEU A 26 14.23 18.15 7.98
CA LEU A 26 13.06 18.59 7.21
C LEU A 26 12.29 19.69 7.92
N SER A 27 12.30 19.72 9.25
CA SER A 27 11.50 20.63 10.05
C SER A 27 12.23 21.93 10.37
N ASN A 28 11.48 23.02 10.46
CA ASN A 28 12.03 24.29 10.93
C ASN A 28 12.23 24.27 12.46
N HIS A 29 12.79 25.35 13.01
CA HIS A 29 13.01 25.53 14.45
C HIS A 29 11.75 25.40 15.33
N ARG A 30 10.54 25.42 14.74
CA ARG A 30 9.25 25.24 15.44
C ARG A 30 8.67 23.84 15.29
N GLY A 31 9.38 22.92 14.64
CA GLY A 31 8.87 21.57 14.38
C GLY A 31 7.78 21.53 13.31
N THR A 32 7.74 22.48 12.37
CA THR A 32 6.79 22.46 11.24
C THR A 32 7.50 22.16 9.92
N ILE A 33 6.87 21.33 9.09
CA ILE A 33 7.23 21.04 7.70
C ILE A 33 6.08 21.49 6.81
N TYR A 34 6.38 22.30 5.79
CA TYR A 34 5.42 22.62 4.73
C TYR A 34 5.64 21.69 3.53
N LEU A 35 4.63 20.93 3.13
CA LEU A 35 4.73 19.83 2.17
C LEU A 35 3.91 20.12 0.93
N CYS A 36 4.50 20.02 -0.26
CA CYS A 36 3.73 19.92 -1.51
C CYS A 36 3.10 18.52 -1.58
N ASP A 37 1.78 18.44 -1.73
CA ASP A 37 1.06 17.16 -1.80
C ASP A 37 1.09 16.49 -3.17
N SER A 38 1.64 17.12 -4.20
CA SER A 38 1.90 16.48 -5.51
C SER A 38 3.32 15.91 -5.60
N CYS A 39 4.37 16.75 -5.46
CA CYS A 39 5.76 16.31 -5.65
C CYS A 39 6.43 15.79 -4.37
N LEU A 40 5.86 16.07 -3.19
CA LEU A 40 6.41 15.78 -1.86
C LEU A 40 7.66 16.59 -1.46
N CYS A 41 7.97 17.68 -2.15
CA CYS A 41 8.99 18.62 -1.67
C CYS A 41 8.57 19.27 -0.36
N THR A 42 9.53 19.40 0.55
CA THR A 42 9.34 19.99 1.88
C THR A 42 10.02 21.35 1.96
N PHE A 43 9.39 22.27 2.69
CA PHE A 43 9.84 23.65 2.85
C PHE A 43 9.78 24.06 4.32
N ALA A 44 10.70 24.94 4.73
CA ALA A 44 10.74 25.49 6.09
C ALA A 44 9.67 26.58 6.34
N HIS A 45 9.16 27.21 5.29
CA HIS A 45 8.25 28.36 5.36
C HIS A 45 7.06 28.20 4.41
N ALA A 46 5.87 28.63 4.86
CA ALA A 46 4.65 28.61 4.07
C ALA A 46 4.77 29.36 2.74
N GLY A 47 5.45 30.51 2.73
CA GLY A 47 5.64 31.31 1.50
C GLY A 47 6.40 30.57 0.41
N HIS A 48 7.38 29.73 0.77
CA HIS A 48 8.12 28.93 -0.20
C HIS A 48 7.27 27.80 -0.78
N LEU A 49 6.42 27.17 0.04
CA LEU A 49 5.43 26.22 -0.45
C LEU A 49 4.49 26.92 -1.45
N GLN A 50 3.95 28.09 -1.11
CA GLN A 50 3.06 28.84 -2.01
C GLN A 50 3.72 29.17 -3.34
N GLN A 51 4.97 29.65 -3.33
CA GLN A 51 5.73 29.90 -4.57
C GLN A 51 5.97 28.61 -5.38
N HIS A 52 6.22 27.49 -4.70
CA HIS A 52 6.41 26.21 -5.36
C HIS A 52 5.13 25.69 -6.01
N LEU A 53 3.97 25.77 -5.35
CA LEU A 53 2.69 25.30 -5.90
C LEU A 53 2.34 25.97 -7.23
N GLN A 54 2.67 27.25 -7.40
CA GLN A 54 2.45 27.99 -8.65
C GLN A 54 3.25 27.47 -9.85
N ARG A 55 4.25 26.61 -9.62
CA ARG A 55 5.20 26.12 -10.64
C ARG A 55 5.42 24.61 -10.56
N CYS A 56 4.69 23.91 -9.71
CA CYS A 56 4.89 22.49 -9.47
C CYS A 56 4.37 21.70 -10.67
N SER A 57 5.28 21.25 -11.53
CA SER A 57 4.91 20.41 -12.67
C SER A 57 4.27 19.09 -12.24
N ASN A 58 4.57 18.60 -11.03
CA ASN A 58 3.99 17.37 -10.52
C ASN A 58 2.51 17.43 -10.18
N ALA A 59 1.91 18.63 -10.14
CA ALA A 59 0.45 18.73 -10.09
C ALA A 59 -0.20 18.01 -11.28
N PHE A 60 0.42 18.06 -12.46
CA PHE A 60 -0.15 17.48 -13.69
C PHE A 60 0.70 16.39 -14.33
N TRP A 61 1.82 16.01 -13.70
CA TRP A 61 2.70 14.96 -14.20
C TRP A 61 3.47 14.25 -13.09
N ILE A 62 3.21 12.97 -12.87
CA ILE A 62 3.95 12.14 -11.91
C ILE A 62 5.04 11.35 -12.65
N PRO A 63 6.32 11.37 -12.18
CA PRO A 63 7.35 10.53 -12.78
C PRO A 63 6.98 9.05 -12.60
N GLY A 64 7.27 8.23 -13.60
CA GLY A 64 6.99 6.79 -13.56
C GLY A 64 5.78 6.41 -14.40
N ASP A 65 5.38 5.16 -14.25
CA ASP A 65 4.40 4.52 -15.13
C ASP A 65 3.05 4.45 -14.40
N GLU A 66 1.98 4.97 -15.00
CA GLU A 66 0.63 4.85 -14.45
C GLU A 66 0.12 3.42 -14.65
N ILE A 67 -0.09 2.68 -13.56
CA ILE A 67 -0.50 1.27 -13.61
C ILE A 67 -1.97 1.08 -13.25
N TYR A 68 -2.63 2.07 -12.67
CA TYR A 68 -4.01 1.94 -12.23
C TYR A 68 -4.72 3.28 -12.31
N ARG A 69 -5.95 3.29 -12.83
CA ARG A 69 -6.84 4.45 -12.82
C ARG A 69 -8.27 4.05 -12.51
N ASP A 70 -8.85 4.71 -11.52
CA ASP A 70 -10.26 4.59 -11.17
C ASP A 70 -10.90 5.97 -11.20
N GLU A 71 -11.61 6.28 -12.29
CA GLU A 71 -12.28 7.56 -12.49
C GLU A 71 -13.44 7.77 -11.50
N GLU A 72 -14.18 6.71 -11.18
CA GLU A 72 -15.31 6.78 -10.25
C GLU A 72 -14.85 7.13 -8.83
N ARG A 73 -13.75 6.50 -8.39
CA ARG A 73 -13.14 6.80 -7.09
C ARG A 73 -12.20 8.01 -7.13
N ARG A 74 -11.91 8.53 -8.33
CA ARG A 74 -10.92 9.60 -8.59
C ARG A 74 -9.54 9.27 -8.02
N LEU A 75 -9.04 8.07 -8.34
CA LEU A 75 -7.74 7.57 -7.87
C LEU A 75 -6.87 7.11 -9.03
N CYS A 76 -5.55 7.23 -8.87
CA CYS A 76 -4.58 6.57 -9.75
C CYS A 76 -3.37 6.07 -8.97
N VAL A 77 -2.65 5.08 -9.53
CA VAL A 77 -1.40 4.57 -8.96
C VAL A 77 -0.30 4.65 -10.00
N PHE A 78 0.83 5.22 -9.59
CA PHE A 78 2.06 5.28 -10.36
C PHE A 78 3.11 4.36 -9.76
N VAL A 79 3.89 3.69 -10.63
CA VAL A 79 5.09 2.96 -10.24
C VAL A 79 6.31 3.80 -10.51
N LEU A 80 7.01 4.16 -9.43
CA LEU A 80 8.28 4.85 -9.47
C LEU A 80 9.39 3.80 -9.43
N ASP A 81 10.10 3.66 -10.54
CA ASP A 81 11.29 2.81 -10.60
C ASP A 81 12.47 3.51 -9.94
N GLY A 82 12.88 3.04 -8.76
CA GLY A 82 14.01 3.63 -8.04
C GLY A 82 15.35 3.59 -8.76
N ARG A 83 15.49 2.79 -9.82
CA ARG A 83 16.67 2.73 -10.70
C ARG A 83 16.71 3.90 -11.69
N LYS A 84 15.54 4.46 -12.05
CA LYS A 84 15.41 5.59 -12.98
C LYS A 84 15.67 6.92 -12.23
N PRO A 85 16.60 7.79 -12.66
CA PRO A 85 16.96 9.00 -11.92
C PRO A 85 15.79 9.96 -11.62
N HIS A 86 14.86 10.13 -12.56
CA HIS A 86 13.69 11.02 -12.39
C HIS A 86 12.67 10.47 -11.38
N CYS A 87 12.52 9.15 -11.27
CA CYS A 87 11.68 8.48 -10.26
C CYS A 87 12.37 8.47 -8.89
N ALA A 88 13.68 8.20 -8.86
CA ALA A 88 14.47 8.10 -7.64
C ALA A 88 14.37 9.34 -6.75
N ALA A 89 14.31 10.54 -7.36
CA ALA A 89 14.15 11.79 -6.60
C ALA A 89 12.84 11.83 -5.81
N MET A 90 11.72 11.41 -6.41
CA MET A 90 10.43 11.36 -5.71
C MET A 90 10.38 10.19 -4.73
N ALA A 91 10.93 9.03 -5.08
CA ALA A 91 11.04 7.89 -4.18
C ALA A 91 11.80 8.22 -2.88
N ARG A 92 12.90 8.98 -2.96
CA ARG A 92 13.61 9.46 -1.75
C ARG A 92 12.74 10.36 -0.89
N ARG A 93 11.96 11.27 -1.50
CA ARG A 93 11.02 12.12 -0.75
C ARG A 93 9.91 11.29 -0.08
N ILE A 94 9.41 10.24 -0.75
CA ILE A 94 8.49 9.27 -0.13
C ILE A 94 9.16 8.59 1.06
N CYS A 95 10.40 8.10 0.93
CA CYS A 95 11.12 7.45 2.04
C CYS A 95 11.28 8.37 3.25
N LEU A 96 11.74 9.60 3.02
CA LEU A 96 11.93 10.62 4.05
C LEU A 96 10.61 10.96 4.75
N LEU A 97 9.55 11.21 3.98
CA LEU A 97 8.21 11.47 4.52
C LEU A 97 7.69 10.28 5.32
N SER A 98 7.92 9.05 4.83
CA SER A 98 7.48 7.82 5.48
C SER A 98 8.14 7.58 6.82
N LYS A 99 9.40 7.98 6.98
CA LYS A 99 10.13 7.84 8.25
C LYS A 99 9.45 8.60 9.39
N LEU A 100 8.66 9.65 9.08
CA LEU A 100 7.83 10.35 10.07
C LEU A 100 6.68 9.51 10.64
N PHE A 101 6.31 8.42 9.97
CA PHE A 101 5.13 7.62 10.28
C PHE A 101 5.43 6.12 10.44
N LEU A 102 6.60 5.67 9.98
CA LEU A 102 7.11 4.31 10.06
C LEU A 102 8.42 4.33 10.85
N ILE A 103 8.32 4.10 12.16
CA ILE A 103 9.46 4.12 13.09
C ILE A 103 10.55 3.15 12.63
N ASP A 104 10.16 1.94 12.21
CA ASP A 104 11.09 0.87 11.84
C ASP A 104 11.62 1.00 10.39
N LYS A 105 11.33 2.08 9.66
CA LYS A 105 11.88 2.26 8.31
C LYS A 105 13.38 2.56 8.39
N VAL A 106 14.18 1.72 7.72
CA VAL A 106 15.64 1.81 7.70
C VAL A 106 16.16 2.38 6.37
N THR A 107 15.63 1.91 5.24
CA THR A 107 16.10 2.29 3.90
C THR A 107 15.56 3.66 3.47
N LEU A 108 16.45 4.65 3.32
CA LEU A 108 16.12 6.00 2.85
C LEU A 108 16.76 6.33 1.49
N ASP A 109 18.04 6.00 1.30
CA ASP A 109 18.81 6.40 0.12
C ASP A 109 18.91 5.29 -0.95
N ASP A 110 18.82 4.03 -0.53
CA ASP A 110 18.90 2.85 -1.39
C ASP A 110 17.59 2.56 -2.16
N VAL A 111 17.00 3.61 -2.71
CA VAL A 111 15.73 3.53 -3.46
C VAL A 111 15.84 2.65 -4.69
N HIS A 112 17.04 2.45 -5.24
CA HIS A 112 17.30 1.68 -6.46
C HIS A 112 16.99 0.18 -6.33
N PHE A 113 16.89 -0.37 -5.12
CA PHE A 113 16.43 -1.75 -4.91
C PHE A 113 14.91 -1.91 -5.01
N PHE A 114 14.15 -0.83 -5.02
CA PHE A 114 12.70 -0.86 -4.87
C PHE A 114 11.96 -0.21 -6.04
N SER A 115 10.80 -0.77 -6.32
CA SER A 115 9.68 -0.08 -6.96
C SER A 115 8.80 0.57 -5.89
N PHE A 116 8.30 1.77 -6.14
CA PHE A 116 7.37 2.48 -5.26
C PHE A 116 6.03 2.64 -5.96
N ASN A 117 5.00 1.98 -5.46
CA ASN A 117 3.64 2.03 -5.99
C ASN A 117 2.88 3.13 -5.23
N ALA A 118 2.86 4.34 -5.78
CA ALA A 118 2.36 5.55 -5.16
C ALA A 118 0.91 5.82 -5.57
N LEU A 119 0.01 5.91 -4.59
CA LEU A 119 -1.41 6.20 -4.75
C LEU A 119 -1.67 7.70 -4.66
N PHE A 120 -2.46 8.21 -5.60
CA PHE A 120 -2.90 9.59 -5.66
C PHE A 120 -4.43 9.67 -5.73
N GLU A 121 -5.00 10.65 -5.01
CA GLU A 121 -6.31 11.22 -5.34
C GLU A 121 -6.12 12.19 -6.52
N VAL A 122 -7.11 12.27 -7.40
CA VAL A 122 -7.09 13.13 -8.60
C VAL A 122 -8.25 14.10 -8.54
N ASP A 123 -7.98 15.40 -8.46
CA ASP A 123 -8.99 16.45 -8.61
C ASP A 123 -8.67 17.37 -9.79
N ASP A 124 -9.37 18.49 -9.94
CA ASP A 124 -9.15 19.43 -11.04
C ASP A 124 -7.85 20.25 -10.85
N GLU A 125 -7.28 20.26 -9.64
CA GLU A 125 -5.97 20.81 -9.31
C GLU A 125 -4.83 19.79 -9.55
N GLY A 126 -5.18 18.52 -9.80
CA GLY A 126 -4.28 17.51 -10.33
C GLY A 126 -4.06 16.32 -9.39
N PHE A 127 -2.80 15.88 -9.28
CA PHE A 127 -2.39 14.70 -8.54
C PHE A 127 -2.03 15.00 -7.09
N HIS A 128 -2.57 14.19 -6.18
CA HIS A 128 -2.39 14.38 -4.76
C HIS A 128 -2.03 13.09 -4.02
N PHE A 129 -0.82 13.03 -3.49
CA PHE A 129 -0.28 11.85 -2.84
C PHE A 129 -1.07 11.48 -1.58
N VAL A 130 -1.48 10.21 -1.52
CA VAL A 130 -2.25 9.63 -0.40
C VAL A 130 -1.38 8.68 0.42
N GLY A 131 -0.59 7.87 -0.26
CA GLY A 131 0.18 6.78 0.33
C GLY A 131 0.91 5.97 -0.73
N TYR A 132 1.60 4.92 -0.30
CA TYR A 132 2.32 4.02 -1.19
C TYR A 132 2.54 2.65 -0.55
N PHE A 133 2.97 1.70 -1.36
CA PHE A 133 3.81 0.60 -0.89
C PHE A 133 5.11 0.50 -1.70
N SER A 134 6.19 0.01 -1.10
CA SER A 134 7.41 -0.36 -1.82
C SER A 134 7.50 -1.85 -1.99
N LYS A 135 8.13 -2.30 -3.08
CA LYS A 135 8.39 -3.71 -3.39
C LYS A 135 9.79 -3.83 -3.97
N GLU A 136 10.59 -4.78 -3.48
CA GLU A 136 11.92 -5.07 -4.04
C GLU A 136 11.83 -5.57 -5.48
N TRP A 137 12.80 -5.20 -6.32
CA TRP A 137 12.86 -5.66 -7.71
C TRP A 137 13.12 -7.16 -7.82
N MET A 138 13.97 -7.68 -6.93
CA MET A 138 14.38 -9.08 -6.96
C MET A 138 13.57 -9.87 -5.95
N SER A 139 12.51 -10.55 -6.41
CA SER A 139 12.18 -11.82 -5.79
C SER A 139 13.32 -12.77 -6.17
N SER A 140 14.36 -12.86 -5.34
CA SER A 140 15.14 -14.11 -5.34
C SER A 140 14.13 -15.25 -5.19
N SER A 141 14.41 -16.45 -5.70
CA SER A 141 13.48 -17.58 -5.64
C SER A 141 13.04 -17.93 -4.20
N SER A 142 13.67 -17.35 -3.18
CA SER A 142 13.30 -17.43 -1.77
C SER A 142 12.46 -16.25 -1.24
N CYS A 143 12.41 -15.09 -1.90
CA CYS A 143 11.68 -13.92 -1.43
C CYS A 143 10.28 -13.85 -2.04
N VAL A 144 9.28 -14.22 -1.24
CA VAL A 144 7.84 -14.20 -1.59
C VAL A 144 7.14 -12.92 -1.11
N ASN A 145 7.91 -11.84 -0.88
CA ASN A 145 7.35 -10.61 -0.35
C ASN A 145 6.58 -9.84 -1.45
N THR A 146 5.28 -9.63 -1.23
CA THR A 146 4.46 -8.79 -2.13
C THR A 146 4.75 -7.30 -1.96
N LEU A 147 5.22 -6.91 -0.77
CA LEU A 147 5.67 -5.55 -0.45
C LEU A 147 6.63 -5.56 0.73
N SER A 148 7.42 -4.48 0.85
CA SER A 148 8.37 -4.21 1.93
C SER A 148 7.86 -3.21 2.94
N CYS A 149 7.24 -2.12 2.47
CA CYS A 149 6.67 -1.08 3.34
C CYS A 149 5.33 -0.65 2.76
N VAL A 150 4.37 -0.29 3.63
CA VAL A 150 3.12 0.33 3.23
C VAL A 150 2.81 1.49 4.17
N MET A 151 2.42 2.63 3.61
CA MET A 151 2.11 3.84 4.38
C MET A 151 0.97 4.60 3.72
N VAL A 152 0.01 5.01 4.55
CA VAL A 152 -1.04 5.97 4.19
C VAL A 152 -0.86 7.19 5.10
N LEU A 153 -0.85 8.38 4.50
CA LEU A 153 -0.71 9.61 5.27
C LEU A 153 -1.85 9.72 6.29
N PRO A 154 -1.59 10.26 7.49
CA PRO A 154 -2.59 10.38 8.55
C PRO A 154 -3.99 10.90 8.13
N PRO A 155 -4.14 11.98 7.34
CA PRO A 155 -5.46 12.51 6.98
C PRO A 155 -6.30 11.58 6.08
N PHE A 156 -5.68 10.57 5.47
CA PHE A 156 -6.35 9.61 4.59
C PHE A 156 -6.55 8.22 5.25
N ARG A 157 -6.13 8.05 6.51
CA ARG A 157 -6.36 6.80 7.24
C ARG A 157 -7.85 6.56 7.48
N SER A 158 -8.21 5.30 7.66
CA SER A 158 -9.61 4.84 7.85
C SER A 158 -10.57 5.06 6.66
N LYS A 159 -10.07 5.53 5.50
CA LYS A 159 -10.84 5.65 4.24
C LYS A 159 -10.72 4.43 3.32
N GLY A 160 -10.12 3.34 3.78
CA GLY A 160 -9.93 2.11 3.00
C GLY A 160 -8.68 2.05 2.12
N TYR A 161 -7.89 3.13 2.01
CA TYR A 161 -6.68 3.16 1.18
C TYR A 161 -5.60 2.16 1.57
N GLY A 162 -5.45 1.87 2.87
CA GLY A 162 -4.52 0.84 3.32
C GLY A 162 -4.89 -0.54 2.76
N SER A 163 -6.18 -0.90 2.83
CA SER A 163 -6.67 -2.17 2.28
C SER A 163 -6.54 -2.19 0.75
N PHE A 164 -6.77 -1.06 0.09
CA PHE A 164 -6.57 -0.93 -1.35
C PHE A 164 -5.11 -1.19 -1.76
N LEU A 165 -4.14 -0.55 -1.11
CA LEU A 165 -2.71 -0.72 -1.42
C LEU A 165 -2.25 -2.17 -1.20
N VAL A 166 -2.69 -2.81 -0.12
CA VAL A 166 -2.37 -4.23 0.16
C VAL A 166 -3.04 -5.15 -0.88
N ARG A 167 -4.29 -4.90 -1.25
CA ARG A 167 -4.94 -5.68 -2.33
C ARG A 167 -4.21 -5.53 -3.65
N LEU A 168 -3.76 -4.32 -3.97
CA LEU A 168 -3.01 -4.06 -5.19
C LEU A 168 -1.68 -4.82 -5.20
N SER A 169 -0.95 -4.90 -4.08
CA SER A 169 0.28 -5.70 -4.03
C SER A 169 0.04 -7.19 -4.26
N TYR A 170 -1.07 -7.73 -3.73
CA TYR A 170 -1.47 -9.12 -3.99
C TYR A 170 -1.93 -9.34 -5.42
N GLU A 171 -2.62 -8.38 -6.03
CA GLU A 171 -3.04 -8.50 -7.43
C GLU A 171 -1.84 -8.44 -8.38
N ILE A 172 -0.84 -7.60 -8.11
CA ILE A 172 0.42 -7.61 -8.85
C ILE A 172 1.12 -8.97 -8.70
N ALA A 173 1.22 -9.51 -7.49
CA ALA A 173 1.81 -10.84 -7.27
C ALA A 173 1.03 -11.94 -8.03
N ARG A 174 -0.31 -11.86 -8.06
CA ARG A 174 -1.17 -12.76 -8.83
C ARG A 174 -0.84 -12.72 -10.32
N LEU A 175 -0.73 -11.53 -10.90
CA LEU A 175 -0.38 -11.34 -12.31
C LEU A 175 1.04 -11.84 -12.64
N GLU A 176 1.94 -11.82 -11.66
CA GLU A 176 3.28 -12.39 -11.76
C GLU A 176 3.32 -13.90 -11.49
N GLY A 177 2.17 -14.55 -11.25
CA GLY A 177 2.08 -15.99 -11.01
C GLY A 177 2.62 -16.41 -9.63
N MET A 178 2.67 -15.49 -8.67
CA MET A 178 3.20 -15.73 -7.32
C MET A 178 2.09 -15.72 -6.27
N VAL A 179 2.31 -16.53 -5.23
CA VAL A 179 1.69 -16.32 -3.91
C VAL A 179 2.68 -15.58 -3.02
N GLY A 180 2.19 -14.74 -2.12
CA GLY A 180 3.10 -13.95 -1.30
C GLY A 180 2.59 -13.57 0.08
N THR A 181 3.45 -12.84 0.78
CA THR A 181 3.25 -12.33 2.15
C THR A 181 3.85 -10.92 2.23
N PRO A 182 3.52 -10.06 3.20
CA PRO A 182 4.32 -8.86 3.42
C PRO A 182 5.66 -9.17 4.10
N GLU A 183 6.64 -8.31 3.88
CA GLU A 183 7.87 -8.31 4.67
C GLU A 183 7.56 -8.18 6.17
N ARG A 184 8.34 -8.90 6.99
CA ARG A 184 8.20 -8.96 8.45
C ARG A 184 9.46 -8.42 9.12
N PRO A 185 9.36 -7.81 10.32
CA PRO A 185 8.16 -7.69 11.16
C PRO A 185 7.17 -6.60 10.71
N LEU A 186 5.87 -6.82 10.97
CA LEU A 186 4.83 -5.83 10.74
C LEU A 186 4.66 -4.91 11.96
N SER A 187 4.41 -3.62 11.71
CA SER A 187 3.95 -2.71 12.76
C SER A 187 2.58 -3.14 13.32
N LYS A 188 2.20 -2.67 14.52
CA LYS A 188 0.88 -3.00 15.11
C LYS A 188 -0.29 -2.66 14.20
N SER A 189 -0.25 -1.48 13.57
CA SER A 189 -1.28 -1.05 12.61
C SER A 189 -1.19 -1.84 11.30
N GLY A 190 0.02 -2.18 10.85
CA GLY A 190 0.25 -3.06 9.71
C GLY A 190 -0.36 -4.44 9.93
N ASN A 191 -0.12 -5.07 11.08
CA ASN A 191 -0.68 -6.38 11.41
C ASN A 191 -2.22 -6.37 11.40
N ALA A 192 -2.85 -5.36 12.00
CA ALA A 192 -4.30 -5.21 11.96
C ALA A 192 -4.84 -5.04 10.53
N LEU A 193 -4.13 -4.27 9.68
CA LEU A 193 -4.47 -4.08 8.28
C LEU A 193 -4.37 -5.40 7.49
N PHE A 194 -3.25 -6.12 7.59
CA PHE A 194 -3.03 -7.38 6.87
C PHE A 194 -4.01 -8.46 7.30
N ARG A 195 -4.20 -8.67 8.61
CA ARG A 195 -5.19 -9.66 9.10
C ARG A 195 -6.60 -9.36 8.59
N LYS A 196 -6.99 -8.09 8.52
CA LYS A 196 -8.27 -7.71 7.90
C LYS A 196 -8.31 -8.12 6.43
N VAL A 197 -7.31 -7.75 5.64
CA VAL A 197 -7.31 -8.09 4.20
C VAL A 197 -7.28 -9.60 3.99
N TRP A 198 -6.46 -10.35 4.72
CA TRP A 198 -6.39 -11.80 4.58
C TRP A 198 -7.74 -12.48 4.85
N ARG A 199 -8.46 -12.08 5.91
CA ARG A 199 -9.81 -12.60 6.16
C ARG A 199 -10.75 -12.31 4.99
N GLU A 200 -10.77 -11.07 4.52
CA GLU A 200 -11.63 -10.65 3.42
C GLU A 200 -11.31 -11.42 2.13
N GLU A 201 -10.03 -11.60 1.78
CA GLU A 201 -9.60 -12.35 0.58
C GLU A 201 -9.85 -13.86 0.70
N VAL A 202 -9.65 -14.45 1.88
CA VAL A 202 -9.96 -15.87 2.12
C VAL A 202 -11.46 -16.13 2.01
N LEU A 203 -12.31 -15.26 2.56
CA LEU A 203 -13.76 -15.38 2.39
C LEU A 203 -14.17 -15.28 0.91
N LEU A 204 -13.60 -14.32 0.16
CA LEU A 204 -13.83 -14.21 -1.28
C LEU A 204 -13.38 -15.47 -2.03
N ALA A 205 -12.24 -16.05 -1.66
CA ALA A 205 -11.75 -17.30 -2.25
C ALA A 205 -12.67 -18.49 -1.95
N VAL A 206 -13.18 -18.61 -0.71
CA VAL A 206 -14.17 -19.63 -0.34
C VAL A 206 -15.43 -19.50 -1.20
N PHE A 207 -15.96 -18.29 -1.36
CA PHE A 207 -17.14 -18.07 -2.20
C PHE A 207 -16.89 -18.44 -3.66
N ALA A 208 -15.75 -18.04 -4.23
CA ALA A 208 -15.41 -18.35 -5.62
C ALA A 208 -15.28 -19.86 -5.86
N LEU A 209 -14.61 -20.58 -4.95
CA LEU A 209 -14.46 -22.04 -5.04
C LEU A 209 -15.81 -22.76 -4.90
N SER A 210 -16.65 -22.31 -3.97
CA SER A 210 -17.98 -22.88 -3.78
C SER A 210 -18.89 -22.70 -4.99
N GLU A 211 -18.83 -21.54 -5.67
CA GLU A 211 -19.60 -21.29 -6.89
C GLU A 211 -19.13 -22.13 -8.08
N GLN A 212 -17.83 -22.44 -8.14
CA GLN A 212 -17.25 -23.31 -9.16
C GLN A 212 -17.49 -24.80 -8.89
N GLY A 213 -18.01 -25.17 -7.70
CA GLY A 213 -18.09 -26.57 -7.27
C GLY A 213 -16.72 -27.20 -6.99
N SER A 214 -15.69 -26.37 -6.81
CA SER A 214 -14.32 -26.80 -6.53
C SER A 214 -14.13 -27.10 -5.04
N PRO A 215 -13.31 -28.10 -4.68
CA PRO A 215 -13.04 -28.41 -3.27
C PRO A 215 -12.30 -27.26 -2.58
N VAL A 216 -12.78 -26.85 -1.41
CA VAL A 216 -12.12 -25.84 -0.58
C VAL A 216 -10.98 -26.47 0.20
N THR A 217 -9.77 -26.42 -0.37
CA THR A 217 -8.53 -26.87 0.27
C THR A 217 -7.62 -25.69 0.60
N LEU A 218 -6.63 -25.87 1.50
CA LEU A 218 -5.64 -24.82 1.80
C LEU A 218 -4.85 -24.40 0.55
N GLY A 219 -4.52 -25.34 -0.33
CA GLY A 219 -3.81 -25.07 -1.59
C GLY A 219 -4.65 -24.23 -2.56
N GLU A 220 -5.93 -24.56 -2.73
CA GLU A 220 -6.84 -23.78 -3.58
C GLU A 220 -7.11 -22.39 -2.99
N LEU A 221 -7.27 -22.27 -1.68
CA LEU A 221 -7.41 -20.96 -1.02
C LEU A 221 -6.16 -20.10 -1.22
N SER A 222 -4.97 -20.67 -1.04
CA SER A 222 -3.70 -19.97 -1.28
C SER A 222 -3.60 -19.49 -2.73
N LYS A 223 -3.91 -20.36 -3.70
CA LYS A 223 -3.89 -20.04 -5.12
C LYS A 223 -4.91 -18.96 -5.51
N VAL A 224 -6.14 -19.06 -5.03
CA VAL A 224 -7.21 -18.10 -5.37
C VAL A 224 -7.03 -16.76 -4.64
N SER A 225 -6.50 -16.75 -3.43
CA SER A 225 -6.26 -15.50 -2.67
C SER A 225 -4.90 -14.86 -2.93
N SER A 226 -3.96 -15.56 -3.58
CA SER A 226 -2.54 -15.16 -3.73
C SER A 226 -1.79 -14.99 -2.40
N LEU A 227 -2.30 -15.60 -1.33
CA LEU A 227 -1.67 -15.64 -0.01
C LEU A 227 -0.84 -16.92 0.15
N ILE A 228 0.28 -16.85 0.88
CA ILE A 228 0.95 -18.08 1.35
C ILE A 228 0.02 -18.88 2.28
N VAL A 229 0.24 -20.20 2.36
CA VAL A 229 -0.61 -21.12 3.15
C VAL A 229 -0.66 -20.70 4.63
N GLU A 230 0.45 -20.20 5.16
CA GLU A 230 0.57 -19.72 6.53
C GLU A 230 -0.37 -18.55 6.82
N ASP A 231 -0.47 -17.59 5.91
CA ASP A 231 -1.36 -16.42 6.06
C ASP A 231 -2.83 -16.82 5.85
N VAL A 232 -3.10 -17.80 4.98
CA VAL A 232 -4.43 -18.43 4.87
C VAL A 232 -4.83 -19.09 6.18
N LEU A 233 -3.94 -19.85 6.81
CA LEU A 233 -4.20 -20.50 8.11
C LEU A 233 -4.50 -19.46 9.20
N VAL A 234 -3.73 -18.37 9.26
CA VAL A 234 -3.97 -17.27 10.20
C VAL A 234 -5.34 -16.63 9.97
N ALA A 235 -5.72 -16.41 8.71
CA ALA A 235 -7.04 -15.86 8.37
C ALA A 235 -8.19 -16.80 8.75
N LEU A 236 -8.06 -18.10 8.49
CA LEU A 236 -9.06 -19.11 8.84
C LEU A 236 -9.20 -19.25 10.37
N GLN A 237 -8.09 -19.15 11.10
CA GLN A 237 -8.10 -19.08 12.55
C GLN A 237 -8.87 -17.84 13.06
N ASP A 238 -8.63 -16.66 12.48
CA ASP A 238 -9.36 -15.44 12.87
C ASP A 238 -10.86 -15.50 12.55
N LEU A 239 -11.21 -16.22 11.49
CA LEU A 239 -12.59 -16.45 11.08
C LEU A 239 -13.29 -17.55 11.91
N ASN A 240 -12.59 -18.17 12.87
CA ASN A 240 -13.08 -19.30 13.67
C ASN A 240 -13.60 -20.46 12.82
N VAL A 241 -12.89 -20.77 11.73
CA VAL A 241 -13.27 -21.86 10.82
C VAL A 241 -12.91 -23.21 11.42
N LEU A 242 -13.87 -24.12 11.46
CA LEU A 242 -13.69 -25.49 11.93
C LEU A 242 -13.39 -26.42 10.75
N PHE A 243 -12.29 -27.16 10.86
CA PHE A 243 -11.94 -28.23 9.92
C PHE A 243 -12.40 -29.58 10.46
N SER A 244 -13.13 -30.35 9.65
CA SER A 244 -13.36 -31.77 9.92
C SER A 244 -12.24 -32.59 9.28
N VAL A 245 -11.72 -33.56 10.03
CA VAL A 245 -10.70 -34.52 9.54
C VAL A 245 -11.32 -35.61 8.65
N GLY A 246 -12.67 -35.66 8.56
CA GLY A 246 -13.39 -36.61 7.71
C GLY A 246 -13.45 -36.19 6.23
N LYS A 247 -14.21 -36.96 5.42
CA LYS A 247 -14.50 -36.63 4.00
C LYS A 247 -15.31 -35.33 3.81
N GLN A 248 -15.69 -34.66 4.89
CA GLN A 248 -16.46 -33.41 4.84
C GLN A 248 -15.46 -32.25 4.89
N GLY A 249 -15.48 -31.40 3.86
CA GLY A 249 -14.63 -30.21 3.77
C GLY A 249 -14.85 -29.21 4.93
N PRO A 250 -14.10 -28.10 4.98
CA PRO A 250 -14.25 -27.10 6.04
C PRO A 250 -15.69 -26.57 6.12
N LEU A 251 -16.25 -26.49 7.33
CA LEU A 251 -17.56 -25.88 7.55
C LEU A 251 -17.36 -24.38 7.80
N LEU A 252 -17.60 -23.59 6.76
CA LEU A 252 -17.64 -22.12 6.83
C LEU A 252 -19.08 -21.66 6.68
N VAL A 253 -19.70 -21.23 7.78
CA VAL A 253 -21.01 -20.56 7.73
C VAL A 253 -20.75 -19.07 7.53
N VAL A 254 -20.83 -18.62 6.27
CA VAL A 254 -20.66 -17.21 5.92
C VAL A 254 -22.01 -16.65 5.47
N ASN A 255 -22.38 -15.50 6.01
CA ASN A 255 -23.62 -14.86 5.61
C ASN A 255 -23.51 -14.35 4.17
N ALA A 256 -24.50 -14.66 3.32
CA ALA A 256 -24.54 -14.18 1.93
C ALA A 256 -24.49 -12.65 1.83
N SER A 257 -25.00 -11.90 2.81
CA SER A 257 -24.90 -10.43 2.82
C SER A 257 -23.44 -9.95 2.97
N GLU A 258 -22.61 -10.70 3.67
CA GLU A 258 -21.19 -10.39 3.85
C GLU A 258 -20.44 -10.48 2.53
N LYS A 259 -20.77 -11.47 1.68
CA LYS A 259 -20.22 -11.59 0.32
C LYS A 259 -20.39 -10.30 -0.47
N LEU A 260 -21.59 -9.73 -0.49
CA LEU A 260 -21.89 -8.54 -1.29
C LEU A 260 -21.08 -7.33 -0.81
N GLU A 261 -20.94 -7.16 0.51
CA GLU A 261 -20.13 -6.09 1.09
C GLU A 261 -18.63 -6.25 0.81
N LEU A 262 -18.13 -7.50 0.79
CA LEU A 262 -16.74 -7.78 0.43
C LEU A 262 -16.48 -7.49 -1.05
N LEU A 263 -17.40 -7.87 -1.94
CA LEU A 263 -17.29 -7.60 -3.37
C LEU A 263 -17.23 -6.10 -3.67
N LYS A 264 -18.00 -5.26 -2.96
CA LYS A 264 -17.94 -3.78 -3.10
C LYS A 264 -16.58 -3.19 -2.72
N ARG A 265 -15.82 -3.86 -1.84
CA ARG A 265 -14.51 -3.38 -1.37
C ARG A 265 -13.35 -3.95 -2.20
N ARG A 266 -13.64 -4.90 -3.10
CA ARG A 266 -12.62 -5.57 -3.90
C ARG A 266 -11.93 -4.57 -4.83
N LEU A 267 -10.65 -4.80 -5.09
CA LEU A 267 -9.93 -4.08 -6.13
C LEU A 267 -10.57 -4.41 -7.48
N ALA A 268 -10.89 -3.38 -8.27
CA ALA A 268 -11.28 -3.52 -9.67
C ALA A 268 -10.03 -3.91 -10.50
N ALA A 269 -9.71 -5.20 -10.55
CA ALA A 269 -8.49 -5.73 -11.15
C ALA A 269 -8.40 -5.42 -12.66
N GLU A 270 -9.53 -5.28 -13.33
CA GLU A 270 -9.61 -4.87 -14.74
C GLU A 270 -9.08 -3.46 -15.00
N LYS A 271 -8.97 -2.62 -13.96
CA LYS A 271 -8.38 -1.27 -14.04
C LYS A 271 -6.86 -1.27 -13.84
N LEU A 272 -6.24 -2.42 -13.57
CA LEU A 272 -4.80 -2.58 -13.40
C LEU A 272 -4.12 -2.92 -14.74
N TYR A 273 -3.29 -1.99 -15.21
CA TYR A 273 -2.42 -2.17 -16.37
C TYR A 273 -1.03 -2.59 -15.88
N TRP A 274 -0.79 -3.90 -15.86
CA TRP A 274 0.48 -4.46 -15.42
C TRP A 274 1.01 -5.44 -16.46
N THR A 275 2.14 -5.08 -17.06
CA THR A 275 3.03 -6.01 -17.75
C THR A 275 4.21 -6.22 -16.82
N SER A 276 4.49 -7.47 -16.44
CA SER A 276 5.58 -7.82 -15.53
C SER A 276 6.83 -6.96 -15.77
N ALA A 277 7.41 -6.46 -14.69
CA ALA A 277 8.54 -5.55 -14.79
C ALA A 277 9.65 -6.16 -15.65
N PRO A 278 10.28 -5.37 -16.55
CA PRO A 278 11.43 -5.87 -17.29
C PRO A 278 12.50 -6.27 -16.27
N SER A 279 12.82 -7.56 -16.27
CA SER A 279 13.90 -8.18 -15.48
C SER A 279 15.22 -7.47 -15.72
#